data_AF-A0A2E0L0N3-F1
#
_entry.id   AF-A0A2E0L0N3-F1
#
_cell.length_a   1.000
_cell.length_b   1.000
_cell.length_c   1.000
_cell.angle_alpha   90.00
_cell.angle_beta   90.00
_cell.angle_gamma   90.00
#
_symmetry.space_group_name_H-M   'P 1'
#
loop_
_entity.id
_entity.type
_entity.pdbx_description
1 polymer ?
#
loop_
_entity_poly.entity_id
_entity_poly.type
_entity_poly.pdbx_seq_one_letter_code
_entity_poly.pdbx_strand_id
1 'polypeptide(L)'
;MMPRNRRFSEIMLGLFLLFLGATALFEGGNVFMTFLVLAGIFMLVRQFESGRTAETRRPMSRRREVSEPVEESRGDQRRRIYQHALEAVEAAGHDPQTVKVLVTDIGMMAFKSDQEPVVYRAREILDDVDYIQPYVQLRLPTRAVGRIRFEIIDPDGQILFVHEEQHQLERGRNLITPAARLPIHDAHIMDDAWELRVSADGTPLAVHQFGWEETATRVVRRHLTEDGEIEISNELRTAIAENRLQDMSLDELLDFQDEEEDRSQQQR
;
A
#
# COMPACT_ATOMS: atom_id res chain seq x y z
N MET A 1 -16.38 -20.06 -7.66
CA MET A 1 -15.69 -20.40 -8.92
C MET A 1 -14.41 -19.57 -8.93
N MET A 2 -13.24 -20.14 -8.59
CA MET A 2 -12.00 -19.36 -8.44
C MET A 2 -11.46 -18.87 -9.80
N PRO A 3 -10.98 -17.62 -9.92
CA PRO A 3 -10.36 -17.14 -11.15
C PRO A 3 -8.99 -17.82 -11.32
N ARG A 4 -8.89 -18.72 -12.31
CA ARG A 4 -7.66 -19.44 -12.63
C ARG A 4 -6.68 -18.47 -13.30
N ASN A 5 -5.62 -18.10 -12.59
CA ASN A 5 -4.52 -17.28 -13.13
C ASN A 5 -3.95 -17.91 -14.40
N ARG A 6 -4.27 -17.33 -15.57
CA ARG A 6 -3.85 -17.84 -16.90
C ARG A 6 -2.33 -18.03 -16.99
N ARG A 7 -1.58 -17.08 -16.42
CA ARG A 7 -0.11 -17.12 -16.35
C ARG A 7 0.42 -18.32 -15.56
N PHE A 8 -0.22 -18.65 -14.44
CA PHE A 8 0.17 -19.81 -13.63
C PHE A 8 -0.13 -21.12 -14.37
N SER A 9 -1.26 -21.21 -15.08
CA SER A 9 -1.58 -22.40 -15.87
C SER A 9 -0.63 -22.63 -17.05
N GLU A 10 -0.11 -21.57 -17.67
CA GLU A 10 0.86 -21.68 -18.77
C GLU A 10 2.23 -22.16 -18.28
N ILE A 11 2.70 -21.64 -17.13
CA ILE A 11 3.97 -22.08 -16.50
C ILE A 11 3.89 -23.54 -16.06
N MET A 12 2.78 -23.93 -15.43
CA MET A 12 2.57 -25.31 -14.99
C MET A 12 2.49 -26.28 -16.18
N LEU A 13 1.87 -25.87 -17.29
CA LEU A 13 1.82 -26.68 -18.51
C LEU A 13 3.20 -26.88 -19.14
N GLY A 14 4.03 -25.83 -19.17
CA GLY A 14 5.41 -25.90 -19.66
C GLY A 14 6.29 -26.85 -18.84
N LEU A 15 6.23 -26.76 -17.51
CA LEU A 15 6.95 -27.66 -16.60
C LEU A 15 6.49 -29.12 -16.75
N PHE A 16 5.19 -29.33 -16.89
CA PHE A 16 4.61 -30.66 -17.07
C PHE A 16 5.11 -31.33 -18.35
N LEU A 17 5.14 -30.61 -19.47
CA LEU A 17 5.64 -31.13 -20.75
C LEU A 17 7.14 -31.44 -20.71
N LEU A 18 7.93 -30.63 -20.01
CA LEU A 18 9.37 -30.83 -19.85
C LEU A 18 9.66 -32.06 -19.00
N PHE A 19 8.91 -32.25 -17.91
CA PHE A 19 9.00 -33.44 -17.06
C PHE A 19 8.63 -34.72 -17.82
N LEU A 20 7.51 -34.69 -18.56
CA LEU A 20 7.02 -35.84 -19.33
C LEU A 20 7.98 -36.24 -20.47
N GLY A 21 8.59 -35.26 -21.13
CA GLY A 21 9.62 -35.49 -22.14
C GLY A 21 10.92 -36.06 -21.56
N ALA A 22 11.34 -35.58 -20.37
CA ALA A 22 12.55 -36.04 -19.70
C ALA A 22 12.43 -37.50 -19.24
N THR A 23 11.29 -37.92 -18.68
CA THR A 23 11.07 -39.31 -18.25
C THR A 23 11.08 -40.28 -19.43
N ALA A 24 10.60 -39.87 -20.60
CA ALA A 24 10.52 -40.72 -21.79
C ALA A 24 11.86 -40.91 -22.52
N LEU A 25 12.86 -40.05 -22.28
CA LEU A 25 14.20 -40.22 -22.87
C LEU A 25 14.97 -41.40 -22.26
N PHE A 26 14.60 -41.86 -21.07
CA PHE A 26 15.26 -42.98 -20.38
C PHE A 26 14.84 -44.37 -20.89
N GLU A 27 13.73 -44.51 -21.62
CA GLU A 27 13.19 -45.82 -22.05
C GLU A 27 13.46 -46.18 -23.53
N GLY A 28 14.25 -45.39 -24.25
CA GLY A 28 14.59 -45.64 -25.66
C GLY A 28 13.92 -44.63 -26.58
N GLY A 29 14.59 -43.48 -26.75
CA GLY A 29 14.03 -42.25 -27.30
C GLY A 29 13.47 -42.35 -28.72
N ASN A 30 12.17 -42.12 -28.87
CA ASN A 30 11.52 -41.81 -30.13
C ASN A 30 11.77 -40.34 -30.52
N VAL A 31 12.02 -40.08 -31.82
CA VAL A 31 12.27 -38.75 -32.40
C VAL A 31 11.19 -37.72 -32.01
N PHE A 32 9.94 -38.17 -31.86
CA PHE A 32 8.81 -37.36 -31.42
C PHE A 32 8.99 -36.75 -30.02
N MET A 33 9.65 -37.45 -29.09
CA MET A 33 9.88 -36.96 -27.73
C MET A 33 10.93 -35.85 -27.67
N THR A 34 11.93 -35.91 -28.56
CA THR A 34 12.92 -34.83 -28.71
C THR A 34 12.26 -33.52 -29.14
N PHE A 35 11.24 -33.58 -30.00
CA PHE A 35 10.47 -32.40 -30.39
C PHE A 35 9.66 -31.80 -29.23
N LEU A 36 9.13 -32.62 -28.32
CA LEU A 36 8.40 -32.12 -27.14
C LEU A 36 9.32 -31.42 -26.14
N VAL A 37 10.52 -31.95 -25.92
CA VAL A 37 11.53 -31.29 -25.07
C VAL A 37 11.99 -29.97 -25.69
N LEU A 38 12.25 -29.95 -27.00
CA LEU A 38 12.61 -28.72 -27.72
C LEU A 38 11.48 -27.68 -27.70
N ALA A 39 10.22 -28.10 -27.84
CA ALA A 39 9.07 -27.20 -27.75
C ALA A 39 8.91 -26.60 -26.34
N GLY A 40 9.12 -27.41 -25.29
CA GLY A 40 9.10 -26.94 -23.90
C GLY A 40 10.20 -25.91 -23.62
N ILE A 41 11.43 -26.17 -24.07
CA ILE A 41 12.56 -25.23 -23.95
C ILE A 41 12.27 -23.94 -24.74
N PHE A 42 11.77 -24.04 -25.97
CA PHE A 42 11.43 -22.89 -26.80
C PHE A 42 10.37 -21.98 -26.15
N MET A 43 9.35 -22.56 -25.51
CA MET A 43 8.34 -21.79 -24.78
C MET A 43 8.94 -21.04 -23.59
N LEU A 44 9.83 -21.67 -22.82
CA LEU A 44 10.49 -21.02 -21.68
C LEU A 44 11.40 -19.86 -22.11
N VAL A 45 12.15 -20.02 -23.21
CA VAL A 45 13.01 -18.95 -23.75
C VAL A 45 12.17 -17.75 -24.23
N ARG A 46 11.08 -18.01 -24.97
CA ARG A 46 10.18 -16.96 -25.44
C ARG A 46 9.54 -16.17 -24.30
N GLN A 47 9.24 -16.83 -23.18
CA GLN A 47 8.69 -16.18 -22.00
C GLN A 47 9.70 -15.24 -21.31
N PHE A 48 10.98 -15.60 -21.30
CA PHE A 48 12.06 -14.74 -20.78
C PHE A 48 12.34 -13.52 -21.67
N GLU A 49 12.21 -13.66 -23.00
CA GLU A 49 12.35 -12.52 -23.92
C GLU A 49 11.17 -11.54 -23.81
N SER A 50 9.96 -12.06 -23.56
CA SER A 50 8.76 -11.23 -23.37
C SER A 50 8.80 -10.41 -22.07
N GLY A 51 9.68 -10.74 -21.12
CA GLY A 51 9.90 -9.98 -19.89
C GLY A 51 10.94 -8.87 -19.98
N ARG A 52 11.66 -8.73 -21.12
CA ARG A 52 12.76 -7.75 -21.28
C ARG A 52 12.43 -6.57 -22.20
N THR A 53 11.21 -6.49 -22.72
CA THR A 53 10.80 -5.44 -23.66
C THR A 53 9.78 -4.50 -23.01
N ALA A 54 10.20 -3.81 -21.95
CA ALA A 54 9.46 -2.68 -21.39
C ALA A 54 10.40 -1.55 -20.89
N GLU A 55 11.60 -1.43 -21.46
CA GLU A 55 12.45 -0.27 -21.27
C GLU A 55 12.97 0.24 -22.62
N THR A 56 12.89 1.56 -22.79
CA THR A 56 13.56 2.37 -23.82
C THR A 56 12.79 2.60 -25.14
N ARG A 57 11.89 3.59 -25.12
CA ARG A 57 11.95 4.80 -25.97
C ARG A 57 10.69 5.64 -25.77
N ARG A 58 10.82 6.78 -25.09
CA ARG A 58 9.95 7.95 -25.34
C ARG A 58 10.80 9.18 -25.65
N PRO A 59 10.37 10.01 -26.63
CA PRO A 59 11.11 11.15 -27.12
C PRO A 59 11.00 12.35 -26.18
N MET A 60 12.04 13.16 -26.22
CA MET A 60 12.25 14.40 -25.52
C MET A 60 11.18 15.44 -25.90
N SER A 61 10.28 15.77 -24.97
CA SER A 61 9.48 17.00 -24.98
C SER A 61 9.67 17.73 -23.65
N ARG A 62 9.80 19.06 -23.77
CA ARG A 62 10.15 20.00 -22.70
C ARG A 62 9.01 20.18 -21.69
N ARG A 63 9.41 20.26 -20.42
CA ARG A 63 8.90 21.17 -19.37
C ARG A 63 7.53 20.85 -18.73
N ARG A 64 7.57 20.16 -17.59
CA ARG A 64 7.10 20.68 -16.28
C ARG A 64 7.66 19.79 -15.17
N GLU A 65 8.25 20.41 -14.16
CA GLU A 65 8.77 19.79 -12.94
C GLU A 65 7.60 19.15 -12.17
N VAL A 66 7.33 17.88 -12.44
CA VAL A 66 6.52 17.02 -11.58
C VAL A 66 7.54 16.22 -10.77
N SER A 67 7.49 16.37 -9.46
CA SER A 67 8.38 15.68 -8.54
C SER A 67 8.12 14.17 -8.66
N GLU A 68 8.97 13.46 -9.42
CA GLU A 68 9.06 12.01 -9.34
C GLU A 68 9.32 11.63 -7.87
N PRO A 69 8.72 10.55 -7.36
CA PRO A 69 9.08 10.03 -6.04
C PRO A 69 10.54 9.63 -6.13
N VAL A 70 11.39 10.46 -5.52
CA VAL A 70 12.83 10.26 -5.43
C VAL A 70 13.06 8.80 -5.05
N GLU A 71 13.73 8.05 -5.92
CA GLU A 71 14.45 6.84 -5.53
C GLU A 71 15.52 7.28 -4.51
N GLU A 72 15.07 7.49 -3.29
CA GLU A 72 15.90 7.92 -2.17
C GLU A 72 16.90 6.81 -1.94
N SER A 73 18.15 7.11 -2.33
CA SER A 73 19.32 6.29 -2.14
C SER A 73 19.20 5.48 -0.85
N ARG A 74 19.10 4.14 -0.98
CA ARG A 74 18.97 3.16 0.13
C ARG A 74 19.99 3.33 1.27
N GLY A 75 21.04 4.14 1.07
CA GLY A 75 22.02 4.53 2.08
C GLY A 75 21.53 5.58 3.09
N ASP A 76 20.63 6.50 2.72
CA ASP A 76 20.23 7.64 3.55
C ASP A 76 19.03 7.32 4.47
N GLN A 77 18.17 6.40 4.04
CA GLN A 77 17.09 5.84 4.87
C GLN A 77 17.60 5.29 6.21
N ARG A 78 18.86 4.82 6.28
CA ARG A 78 19.49 4.25 7.50
C ARG A 78 19.73 5.27 8.62
N ARG A 79 19.69 6.58 8.34
CA ARG A 79 19.87 7.64 9.34
C ARG A 79 18.62 8.47 9.57
N ARG A 80 17.68 8.46 8.64
CA ARG A 80 16.46 9.25 8.72
C ARG A 80 15.60 8.85 9.92
N ILE A 81 15.35 9.80 10.80
CA ILE A 81 14.30 9.73 11.81
C ILE A 81 13.14 10.52 11.21
N TYR A 82 11.97 9.92 11.13
CA TYR A 82 10.82 10.60 10.55
C TYR A 82 10.17 11.55 11.56
N GLN A 83 9.63 12.67 11.08
CA GLN A 83 9.06 13.70 11.93
C GLN A 83 7.84 13.20 12.72
N HIS A 84 6.93 12.47 12.06
CA HIS A 84 5.73 11.91 12.71
C HIS A 84 6.08 10.92 13.84
N ALA A 85 7.24 10.25 13.77
CA ALA A 85 7.70 9.38 14.83
C ALA A 85 8.21 10.16 16.05
N LEU A 86 8.83 11.33 15.85
CA LEU A 86 9.22 12.22 16.94
C LEU A 86 8.01 12.82 17.64
N GLU A 87 7.03 13.29 16.86
CA GLU A 87 5.76 13.80 17.37
C GLU A 87 5.03 12.73 18.19
N ALA A 88 5.07 11.47 17.75
CA ALA A 88 4.47 10.37 18.50
C ALA A 88 5.19 10.06 19.83
N VAL A 89 6.52 10.25 19.89
CA VAL A 89 7.29 10.11 21.15
C VAL A 89 6.95 11.24 22.12
N GLU A 90 6.84 12.46 21.60
CA GLU A 90 6.43 13.63 22.39
C GLU A 90 5.00 13.49 22.92
N ALA A 91 4.08 12.97 22.10
CA ALA A 91 2.70 12.67 22.49
C ALA A 91 2.62 11.60 23.59
N ALA A 92 3.60 10.70 23.68
CA ALA A 92 3.74 9.76 24.79
C ALA A 92 4.35 10.38 26.07
N GLY A 93 4.67 11.68 26.05
CA GLY A 93 5.22 12.43 27.19
C GLY A 93 6.74 12.32 27.34
N HIS A 94 7.46 11.91 26.30
CA HIS A 94 8.92 11.75 26.34
C HIS A 94 9.64 12.83 25.52
N ASP A 95 10.88 13.15 25.90
CA ASP A 95 11.77 14.00 25.11
C ASP A 95 12.62 13.13 24.15
N PRO A 96 12.46 13.25 22.82
CA PRO A 96 13.18 12.43 21.84
C PRO A 96 14.71 12.54 21.93
N GLN A 97 15.25 13.61 22.54
CA GLN A 97 16.69 13.80 22.69
C GLN A 97 17.28 13.01 23.86
N THR A 98 16.46 12.62 24.84
CA THR A 98 16.92 12.00 26.10
C THR A 98 16.51 10.53 26.24
N VAL A 99 15.54 10.06 25.46
CA VAL A 99 15.10 8.67 25.48
C VAL A 99 16.21 7.69 25.07
N LYS A 100 16.30 6.57 25.80
CA LYS A 100 17.25 5.49 25.49
C LYS A 100 16.79 4.65 24.31
N VAL A 101 15.48 4.43 24.19
CA VAL A 101 14.87 3.70 23.07
C VAL A 101 14.09 4.74 22.27
N LEU A 102 14.59 5.05 21.07
CA LEU A 102 13.99 6.07 20.22
C LEU A 102 13.11 5.41 19.16
N VAL A 103 11.87 5.85 19.02
CA VAL A 103 11.02 5.48 17.89
C VAL A 103 11.44 6.30 16.68
N THR A 104 11.87 5.64 15.61
CA THR A 104 12.39 6.31 14.41
C THR A 104 11.42 6.32 13.24
N ASP A 105 10.48 5.37 13.22
CA ASP A 105 9.33 5.29 12.29
C ASP A 105 8.18 4.59 13.05
N ILE A 106 6.95 4.94 12.73
CA ILE A 106 5.72 4.36 13.28
C ILE A 106 4.60 4.55 12.26
N GLY A 107 3.64 3.64 12.22
CA GLY A 107 2.49 3.77 11.35
C GLY A 107 1.72 2.47 11.17
N MET A 108 0.96 2.43 10.09
CA MET A 108 0.06 1.33 9.75
C MET A 108 0.39 0.75 8.38
N MET A 109 0.27 -0.57 8.24
CA MET A 109 0.20 -1.25 6.95
C MET A 109 -1.25 -1.62 6.70
N ALA A 110 -1.81 -1.20 5.57
CA ALA A 110 -3.16 -1.57 5.18
C ALA A 110 -3.11 -2.63 4.07
N PHE A 111 -4.04 -3.59 4.16
CA PHE A 111 -4.16 -4.71 3.24
C PHE A 111 -5.55 -4.65 2.60
N LYS A 112 -5.57 -4.74 1.26
CA LYS A 112 -6.80 -4.74 0.49
C LYS A 112 -6.77 -5.86 -0.53
N SER A 113 -7.59 -6.87 -0.32
CA SER A 113 -7.77 -8.04 -1.16
C SER A 113 -6.41 -8.68 -1.50
N ASP A 114 -6.14 -8.88 -2.79
CA ASP A 114 -4.89 -9.46 -3.30
C ASP A 114 -3.83 -8.39 -3.68
N GLN A 115 -4.01 -7.13 -3.25
CA GLN A 115 -3.06 -6.06 -3.53
C GLN A 115 -1.85 -6.10 -2.58
N GLU A 116 -0.74 -5.50 -3.01
CA GLU A 116 0.41 -5.30 -2.13
C GLU A 116 0.06 -4.38 -0.96
N PRO A 117 0.58 -4.64 0.26
CA PRO A 117 0.28 -3.81 1.41
C PRO A 117 0.84 -2.40 1.24
N VAL A 118 0.03 -1.41 1.61
CA VAL A 118 0.39 0.01 1.54
C VAL A 118 0.74 0.52 2.94
N VAL A 119 1.83 1.29 3.02
CA VAL A 119 2.32 1.86 4.29
C VAL A 119 1.80 3.28 4.48
N TYR A 120 1.10 3.51 5.58
CA TYR A 120 0.56 4.79 6.02
C TYR A 120 1.31 5.28 7.26
N ARG A 121 2.01 6.42 7.11
CA ARG A 121 2.84 7.05 8.16
C ARG A 121 2.19 8.28 8.78
N ALA A 122 1.74 9.18 7.93
CA ALA A 122 1.11 10.45 8.30
C ALA A 122 -0.10 10.78 7.42
N ARG A 123 -0.37 9.92 6.43
CA ARG A 123 -1.56 10.04 5.57
C ARG A 123 -2.68 9.20 6.18
N GLU A 124 -3.89 9.65 5.94
CA GLU A 124 -5.12 8.92 6.30
C GLU A 124 -5.19 7.59 5.55
N ILE A 125 -5.82 6.60 6.21
CA ILE A 125 -5.99 5.25 5.68
C ILE A 125 -7.32 5.19 4.94
N LEU A 126 -7.34 4.62 3.74
CA LEU A 126 -8.59 4.40 3.02
C LEU A 126 -9.55 3.51 3.82
N ASP A 127 -10.82 3.88 3.85
CA ASP A 127 -11.88 3.18 4.58
C ASP A 127 -12.29 1.82 3.99
N ASP A 128 -11.81 1.50 2.79
CA ASP A 128 -12.16 0.28 2.05
C ASP A 128 -11.09 -0.83 2.12
N VAL A 129 -10.21 -0.75 3.11
CA VAL A 129 -9.18 -1.76 3.40
C VAL A 129 -9.79 -2.91 4.22
N ASP A 130 -9.27 -4.14 4.03
CA ASP A 130 -9.77 -5.32 4.72
C ASP A 130 -9.11 -5.51 6.10
N TYR A 131 -7.82 -5.17 6.19
CA TYR A 131 -7.05 -5.32 7.43
C TYR A 131 -6.06 -4.19 7.59
N ILE A 132 -5.78 -3.83 8.84
CA ILE A 132 -4.64 -2.98 9.21
C ILE A 132 -3.70 -3.72 10.17
N GLN A 133 -2.41 -3.43 10.06
CA GLN A 133 -1.36 -4.00 10.89
C GLN A 133 -0.41 -2.89 11.32
N PRO A 134 -0.27 -2.61 12.62
CA PRO A 134 0.65 -1.56 13.06
C PRO A 134 2.09 -2.00 12.87
N TYR A 135 3.00 -1.03 12.78
CA TYR A 135 4.43 -1.29 12.82
C TYR A 135 5.15 -0.17 13.56
N VAL A 136 6.32 -0.49 14.09
CA VAL A 136 7.21 0.48 14.71
C VAL A 136 8.67 0.16 14.37
N GLN A 137 9.48 1.18 14.17
CA GLN A 137 10.93 1.05 14.08
C GLN A 137 11.57 1.66 15.32
N LEU A 138 12.26 0.84 16.11
CA LEU A 138 12.95 1.25 17.32
C LEU A 138 14.45 1.33 17.11
N ARG A 139 15.10 2.38 17.63
CA ARG A 139 16.55 2.51 17.69
C ARG A 139 17.05 2.32 19.12
N LEU A 140 17.90 1.31 19.31
CA LEU A 140 18.47 0.96 20.61
C LEU A 140 19.99 1.17 20.65
N PRO A 141 20.56 1.65 21.77
CA PRO A 141 22.00 1.84 21.95
C PRO A 141 22.75 0.53 22.19
N THR A 142 22.06 -0.48 22.73
CA THR A 142 22.58 -1.81 23.07
C THR A 142 21.54 -2.88 22.73
N ARG A 143 21.96 -4.15 22.71
CA ARG A 143 21.01 -5.28 22.63
C ARG A 143 20.12 -5.31 23.87
N ALA A 144 18.88 -5.74 23.70
CA ALA A 144 17.91 -5.87 24.78
C ALA A 144 16.90 -6.97 24.46
N VAL A 145 16.21 -7.45 25.49
CA VAL A 145 15.03 -8.29 25.35
C VAL A 145 13.92 -7.60 26.12
N GLY A 146 12.76 -7.42 25.50
CA GLY A 146 11.63 -6.74 26.12
C GLY A 146 10.31 -7.17 25.50
N ARG A 147 9.21 -6.96 26.21
CA ARG A 147 7.86 -7.16 25.67
C ARG A 147 7.41 -5.88 24.99
N ILE A 148 7.06 -5.96 23.72
CA ILE A 148 6.50 -4.83 22.96
C ILE A 148 5.01 -5.07 22.82
N ARG A 149 4.22 -4.06 23.20
CA ARG A 149 2.77 -4.08 23.15
C ARG A 149 2.27 -2.98 22.21
N PHE A 150 1.43 -3.38 21.26
CA PHE A 150 0.69 -2.52 20.35
C PHE A 150 -0.77 -2.45 20.78
N GLU A 151 -1.33 -1.25 20.84
CA GLU A 151 -2.75 -1.02 21.11
C GLU A 151 -3.31 -0.07 20.06
N ILE A 152 -4.48 -0.39 19.50
CA ILE A 152 -5.24 0.53 18.65
C ILE A 152 -6.51 0.90 19.40
N ILE A 153 -6.74 2.19 19.54
CA ILE A 153 -7.81 2.78 20.30
C ILE A 153 -8.62 3.66 19.34
N ASP A 154 -9.93 3.52 19.37
CA ASP A 154 -10.83 4.33 18.58
C ASP A 154 -11.10 5.70 19.25
N PRO A 155 -11.84 6.61 18.60
CA PRO A 155 -12.12 7.94 19.12
C PRO A 155 -12.93 7.94 20.43
N ASP A 156 -13.73 6.90 20.66
CA ASP A 156 -14.51 6.71 21.89
C ASP A 156 -13.65 6.18 23.06
N GLY A 157 -12.38 5.89 22.80
CA GLY A 157 -11.44 5.34 23.77
C GLY A 157 -11.55 3.82 23.93
N GLN A 158 -12.31 3.13 23.07
CA GLN A 158 -12.40 1.69 23.07
C GLN A 158 -11.15 1.08 22.43
N ILE A 159 -10.59 0.08 23.11
CA ILE A 159 -9.44 -0.67 22.59
C ILE A 159 -9.93 -1.70 21.57
N LEU A 160 -9.63 -1.48 20.29
CA LEU A 160 -10.01 -2.36 19.18
C LEU A 160 -8.98 -3.47 18.92
N PHE A 161 -7.71 -3.21 19.24
CA PHE A 161 -6.62 -4.16 19.02
C PHE A 161 -5.63 -4.13 20.18
N VAL A 162 -5.19 -5.29 20.63
CA VAL A 162 -4.06 -5.46 21.55
C VAL A 162 -3.22 -6.62 21.08
N HIS A 163 -1.91 -6.40 20.93
CA HIS A 163 -0.97 -7.47 20.69
C HIS A 163 0.31 -7.22 21.47
N GLU A 164 0.75 -8.20 22.25
CA GLU A 164 1.96 -8.13 23.07
C GLU A 164 2.82 -9.36 22.84
N GLU A 165 4.08 -9.15 22.48
CA GLU A 165 5.03 -10.22 22.20
C GLU A 165 6.43 -9.87 22.73
N GLN A 166 7.21 -10.90 23.10
CA GLN A 166 8.59 -10.74 23.53
C GLN A 166 9.53 -10.71 22.31
N HIS A 167 10.33 -9.65 22.19
CA HIS A 167 11.27 -9.49 21.09
C HIS A 167 12.72 -9.48 21.59
N GLN A 168 13.60 -10.13 20.83
CA GLN A 168 15.05 -9.99 20.96
C GLN A 168 15.48 -8.83 20.07
N LEU A 169 15.87 -7.72 20.68
CA LEU A 169 16.20 -6.47 20.00
C LEU A 169 17.71 -6.34 19.83
N GLU A 170 18.12 -6.07 18.61
CA GLU A 170 19.51 -5.82 18.27
C GLU A 170 19.89 -4.36 18.57
N ARG A 171 21.19 -4.12 18.72
CA ARG A 171 21.70 -2.75 18.75
C ARG A 171 21.44 -2.08 17.39
N GLY A 172 20.96 -0.85 17.40
CA GLY A 172 20.59 -0.13 16.19
C GLY A 172 19.10 -0.20 15.93
N ARG A 173 18.69 -0.31 14.66
CA ARG A 173 17.29 -0.24 14.23
C ARG A 173 16.65 -1.62 14.22
N ASN A 174 15.45 -1.70 14.77
CA ASN A 174 14.62 -2.90 14.83
C ASN A 174 13.26 -2.55 14.27
N LEU A 175 12.88 -3.17 13.16
CA LEU A 175 11.50 -3.10 12.66
C LEU A 175 10.70 -4.18 13.39
N ILE A 176 9.58 -3.78 13.97
CA ILE A 176 8.71 -4.64 14.75
C ILE A 176 7.30 -4.51 14.20
N THR A 177 6.70 -5.66 13.93
CA THR A 177 5.33 -5.81 13.45
C THR A 177 4.70 -6.96 14.24
N PRO A 178 3.52 -6.79 14.84
CA PRO A 178 2.82 -7.90 15.50
C PRO A 178 2.44 -8.96 14.47
N ALA A 179 2.32 -10.22 14.88
CA ALA A 179 1.86 -11.29 13.98
C ALA A 179 0.37 -11.16 13.62
N ALA A 180 -0.42 -10.49 14.47
CA ALA A 180 -1.85 -10.29 14.28
C ALA A 180 -2.16 -9.03 13.46
N ARG A 181 -3.30 -9.05 12.76
CA ARG A 181 -3.87 -7.92 12.02
C ARG A 181 -5.25 -7.61 12.57
N LEU A 182 -5.64 -6.34 12.57
CA LEU A 182 -7.00 -5.91 12.90
C LEU A 182 -7.84 -5.94 11.62
N PRO A 183 -8.88 -6.79 11.55
CA PRO A 183 -9.82 -6.76 10.44
C PRO A 183 -10.69 -5.50 10.53
N ILE A 184 -10.89 -4.83 9.40
CA ILE A 184 -11.68 -3.62 9.28
C ILE A 184 -13.05 -3.98 8.68
N HIS A 185 -14.10 -3.44 9.27
CA HIS A 185 -15.49 -3.67 8.90
C HIS A 185 -16.29 -2.37 9.07
N ASP A 186 -17.44 -2.29 8.41
CA ASP A 186 -18.34 -1.12 8.42
C ASP A 186 -18.90 -0.74 9.80
N ALA A 187 -18.72 -1.58 10.82
CA ALA A 187 -19.20 -1.31 12.18
C ALA A 187 -18.28 -0.40 13.00
N HIS A 188 -17.08 -0.08 12.50
CA HIS A 188 -16.15 0.79 13.20
C HIS A 188 -16.43 2.27 12.89
N ILE A 189 -16.33 3.12 13.91
CA ILE A 189 -16.45 4.58 13.76
C ILE A 189 -15.16 5.10 13.13
N MET A 190 -15.26 5.71 11.95
CA MET A 190 -14.11 6.18 11.16
C MET A 190 -14.07 7.71 11.01
N ASP A 191 -15.00 8.43 11.64
CA ASP A 191 -15.17 9.88 11.43
C ASP A 191 -14.13 10.74 12.17
N ASP A 192 -13.40 10.16 13.13
CA ASP A 192 -12.39 10.83 13.96
C ASP A 192 -11.07 10.05 14.01
N ALA A 193 -10.01 10.70 14.49
CA ALA A 193 -8.68 10.12 14.57
C ALA A 193 -8.60 8.96 15.58
N TRP A 194 -8.05 7.84 15.11
CA TRP A 194 -7.70 6.70 15.93
C TRP A 194 -6.29 6.88 16.50
N GLU A 195 -6.00 6.12 17.56
CA GLU A 195 -4.72 6.19 18.25
C GLU A 195 -4.02 4.83 18.28
N LEU A 196 -2.78 4.79 17.79
CA LEU A 196 -1.84 3.69 17.96
C LEU A 196 -0.92 3.98 19.15
N ARG A 197 -1.04 3.20 20.22
CA ARG A 197 -0.07 3.21 21.33
C ARG A 197 0.92 2.07 21.18
N VAL A 198 2.19 2.38 21.39
CA VAL A 198 3.27 1.39 21.48
C VAL A 198 3.94 1.52 22.84
N SER A 199 4.04 0.41 23.57
CA SER A 199 4.74 0.36 24.86
C SER A 199 5.76 -0.78 24.91
N ALA A 200 6.79 -0.62 25.74
CA ALA A 200 7.79 -1.63 26.04
C ALA A 200 7.83 -1.91 27.54
N ASP A 201 7.62 -3.16 27.93
CA ASP A 201 7.57 -3.60 29.33
C ASP A 201 6.66 -2.72 30.21
N GLY A 202 5.53 -2.28 29.64
CA GLY A 202 4.55 -1.40 30.29
C GLY A 202 4.89 0.09 30.29
N THR A 203 6.05 0.49 29.77
CA THR A 203 6.42 1.91 29.57
C THR A 203 5.96 2.36 28.19
N PRO A 204 5.10 3.40 28.06
CA PRO A 204 4.73 3.92 26.75
C PRO A 204 5.97 4.43 26.03
N LEU A 205 6.10 4.15 24.74
CA LEU A 205 7.20 4.63 23.89
C LEU A 205 6.73 5.71 22.90
N ALA A 206 5.54 5.52 22.33
CA ALA A 206 4.96 6.43 21.35
C ALA A 206 3.43 6.32 21.35
N VAL A 207 2.78 7.44 21.03
CA VAL A 207 1.35 7.59 20.79
C VAL A 207 1.18 8.25 19.42
N HIS A 208 0.69 7.51 18.44
CA HIS A 208 0.57 7.97 17.06
C HIS A 208 -0.91 8.06 16.65
N GLN A 209 -1.35 9.23 16.23
CA GLN A 209 -2.70 9.43 15.72
C GLN A 209 -2.76 9.21 14.21
N PHE A 210 -3.81 8.56 13.73
CA PHE A 210 -4.08 8.38 12.31
C PHE A 210 -5.59 8.47 12.03
N GLY A 211 -5.95 8.97 10.86
CA GLY A 211 -7.34 9.11 10.42
C GLY A 211 -7.71 8.17 9.30
N TRP A 212 -8.97 8.27 8.88
CA TRP A 212 -9.53 7.54 7.76
C TRP A 212 -9.94 8.49 6.65
N GLU A 213 -9.70 8.09 5.41
CA GLU A 213 -10.13 8.80 4.21
C GLU A 213 -11.28 8.01 3.56
N GLU A 214 -12.43 8.66 3.37
CA GLU A 214 -13.61 8.03 2.77
C GLU A 214 -13.37 7.80 1.27
N THR A 215 -13.51 6.55 0.82
CA THR A 215 -13.38 6.22 -0.60
C THR A 215 -14.56 6.82 -1.38
N ALA A 216 -14.29 7.43 -2.54
CA ALA A 216 -15.29 8.06 -3.40
C ALA A 216 -16.54 7.19 -3.70
N THR A 217 -16.38 5.86 -3.73
CA THR A 217 -17.49 4.91 -3.92
C THR A 217 -18.55 4.99 -2.81
N ARG A 218 -18.15 5.28 -1.57
CA ARG A 218 -19.05 5.40 -0.42
C ARG A 218 -19.78 6.74 -0.40
N VAL A 219 -19.09 7.82 -0.77
CA VAL A 219 -19.68 9.15 -0.99
C VAL A 219 -20.80 9.07 -2.02
N VAL A 220 -20.56 8.42 -3.16
CA VAL A 220 -21.58 8.24 -4.21
C VAL A 220 -22.79 7.43 -3.71
N ARG A 221 -22.58 6.39 -2.87
CA ARG A 221 -23.69 5.61 -2.28
C ARG A 221 -24.49 6.41 -1.25
N ARG A 222 -23.85 7.23 -0.43
CA ARG A 222 -24.54 8.07 0.57
C ARG A 222 -25.45 9.11 -0.09
N HIS A 223 -25.10 9.56 -1.30
CA HIS A 223 -25.88 10.49 -2.10
C HIS A 223 -26.79 9.83 -3.16
N LEU A 224 -26.87 8.49 -3.18
CA LEU A 224 -27.84 7.74 -3.97
C LEU A 224 -29.05 7.39 -3.09
N THR A 225 -30.11 8.19 -3.20
CA THR A 225 -31.39 7.92 -2.55
C THR A 225 -32.04 6.64 -3.09
N GLU A 226 -32.82 5.96 -2.26
CA GLU A 226 -33.48 4.65 -2.53
C GLU A 226 -34.37 4.65 -3.79
N ASP A 227 -34.77 5.82 -4.27
CA ASP A 227 -35.63 6.01 -5.44
C ASP A 227 -34.87 6.15 -6.78
N GLY A 228 -33.52 6.08 -6.77
CA GLY A 228 -32.71 6.18 -8.00
C GLY A 228 -32.63 7.59 -8.59
N GLU A 229 -33.16 8.59 -7.90
CA GLU A 229 -32.96 10.00 -8.24
C GLU A 229 -31.66 10.48 -7.61
N ILE A 230 -30.69 10.82 -8.47
CA ILE A 230 -29.48 11.54 -8.05
C ILE A 230 -29.95 12.98 -7.79
N GLU A 231 -30.22 13.34 -6.53
CA GLU A 231 -30.12 14.74 -6.15
C GLU A 231 -28.65 15.11 -6.33
N ILE A 232 -28.34 15.65 -7.50
CA ILE A 232 -27.02 16.19 -7.82
C ILE A 232 -26.84 17.41 -6.91
N SER A 233 -26.52 17.19 -5.63
CA SER A 233 -26.20 18.24 -4.70
C SER A 233 -24.95 18.94 -5.22
N ASN A 234 -24.86 20.26 -5.01
CA ASN A 234 -23.67 21.03 -5.39
C ASN A 234 -22.40 20.42 -4.78
N GLU A 235 -22.52 19.72 -3.65
CA GLU A 235 -21.41 19.04 -2.96
C GLU A 235 -20.93 17.79 -3.72
N LEU A 236 -21.83 16.97 -4.28
CA LEU A 236 -21.46 15.83 -5.13
C LEU A 236 -20.78 16.30 -6.43
N ARG A 237 -21.23 17.42 -7.00
CA ARG A 237 -20.53 18.06 -8.13
C ARG A 237 -19.15 18.54 -7.75
N THR A 238 -19.00 19.18 -6.59
CA THR A 238 -17.69 19.64 -6.11
C THR A 238 -16.76 18.47 -5.80
N ALA A 239 -17.21 17.42 -5.13
CA ALA A 239 -16.41 16.24 -4.82
C ALA A 239 -15.98 15.46 -6.08
N ILE A 240 -16.88 15.31 -7.06
CA ILE A 240 -16.55 14.67 -8.35
C ILE A 240 -15.65 15.58 -9.20
N ALA A 241 -15.85 16.91 -9.15
CA ALA A 241 -15.00 17.86 -9.86
C ALA A 241 -13.59 17.90 -9.26
N GLU A 242 -13.43 17.97 -7.93
CA GLU A 242 -12.13 17.97 -7.27
C GLU A 242 -11.36 16.67 -7.53
N ASN A 243 -12.03 15.52 -7.51
CA ASN A 243 -11.41 14.24 -7.80
C ASN A 243 -11.03 14.10 -9.31
N ARG A 244 -11.90 14.55 -10.23
CA ARG A 244 -11.56 14.61 -11.67
C ARG A 244 -10.45 15.60 -11.98
N LEU A 245 -10.39 16.74 -11.29
CA LEU A 245 -9.35 17.75 -11.48
C LEU A 245 -7.97 17.28 -10.99
N GLN A 246 -7.91 16.36 -10.02
CA GLN A 246 -6.65 15.77 -9.56
C GLN A 246 -6.12 14.69 -10.52
N ASP A 247 -6.99 14.00 -11.25
CA ASP A 247 -6.61 12.92 -12.20
C ASP A 247 -6.52 13.38 -13.67
N MET A 248 -6.96 14.61 -13.97
CA MET A 248 -6.85 15.19 -15.31
C MET A 248 -5.49 15.85 -15.53
N SER A 249 -4.85 15.50 -16.64
CA SER A 249 -3.62 16.17 -17.05
C SER A 249 -3.92 17.63 -17.45
N LEU A 250 -2.96 18.53 -17.25
CA LEU A 250 -3.14 19.96 -17.49
C LEU A 250 -3.49 20.32 -18.95
N ASP A 251 -3.21 19.41 -19.90
CA ASP A 251 -3.63 19.52 -21.30
C ASP A 251 -5.14 19.27 -21.47
N GLU A 252 -5.73 18.41 -20.65
CA GLU A 252 -7.17 18.07 -20.64
C GLU A 252 -8.02 19.20 -20.01
N LEU A 253 -7.42 19.96 -19.10
CA LEU A 253 -8.00 21.18 -18.52
C LEU A 253 -8.05 22.37 -19.49
N LEU A 254 -7.15 22.40 -20.48
CA LEU A 254 -7.13 23.44 -21.51
C LEU A 254 -8.19 23.18 -22.58
N ASP A 255 -8.42 21.91 -22.95
CA ASP A 255 -9.46 21.50 -23.91
C ASP A 255 -10.88 21.85 -23.42
N PHE A 256 -11.13 21.79 -22.11
CA PHE A 256 -12.43 22.15 -21.52
C PHE A 256 -12.70 23.67 -21.48
N GLN A 257 -11.67 24.52 -21.44
CA GLN A 257 -11.85 25.98 -21.50
C GLN A 257 -12.22 26.45 -22.91
N ASP A 258 -11.64 25.83 -23.93
CA ASP A 258 -11.91 26.17 -25.32
C ASP A 258 -13.37 25.79 -25.72
N GLU A 259 -13.93 24.70 -25.16
CA GLU A 259 -15.31 24.29 -25.42
C GLU A 259 -16.39 25.19 -24.74
N GLU A 260 -16.08 25.83 -23.61
CA GLU A 260 -17.02 26.76 -22.95
C GLU A 260 -17.08 28.12 -23.64
N GLU A 261 -15.96 28.62 -24.18
CA GLU A 261 -15.95 29.87 -24.96
C GLU A 261 -16.78 29.74 -26.25
N ASP A 262 -16.72 28.61 -26.94
CA ASP A 262 -17.49 28.36 -28.17
C ASP A 262 -19.01 28.29 -27.95
N ARG A 263 -19.45 27.79 -26.79
CA ARG A 263 -20.88 27.74 -26.43
C ARG A 263 -21.46 29.10 -26.11
N SER A 264 -20.65 30.01 -25.59
CA SER A 264 -21.10 31.37 -25.22
C SER A 264 -21.20 32.32 -26.43
N GLN A 265 -20.54 32.00 -27.55
CA GLN A 265 -20.67 32.75 -28.80
C GLN A 265 -21.85 32.33 -29.68
N GLN A 266 -22.39 31.11 -29.53
CA GLN A 266 -23.57 30.65 -30.27
C GLN A 266 -24.92 31.14 -29.69
N GLN A 267 -24.90 31.79 -28.51
CA GLN A 267 -26.09 32.37 -27.88
C GLN A 267 -26.20 33.91 -28.03
N ARG A 268 -25.41 34.52 -28.93
CA ARG A 268 -25.57 35.93 -29.32
C ARG A 268 -26.03 36.09 -30.76
#